data_AF-A0A7S1MBH6-F1
#
_entry.id   AF-A0A7S1MBH6-F1
#
_cell.length_a   1.000
_cell.length_b   1.000
_cell.length_c   1.000
_cell.angle_alpha   90.00
_cell.angle_beta   90.00
_cell.angle_gamma   90.00
#
_symmetry.space_group_name_H-M   'P 1'
#
loop_
_entity.id
_entity.type
_entity.pdbx_description
1 polymer ?
#
loop_
_entity_poly.entity_id
_entity_poly.type
_entity_poly.pdbx_seq_one_letter_code
_entity_poly.pdbx_strand_id
1 'polypeptide(L)'
;RCGSCWSFSTTESIEAHTAIKTGKLFSLSMQQMVSCVPNVTLTLANFPPNNQSVTQIMHACDGYIPTSAINYVVANQSGRMTQEWEIPYQSYWAQVNPASPSYKPTPACMNDAQRTFTTVNVTGYEMLPRNDQLEVENTIFTQGPLITIIEVTQSFMAYEAGIFAGSDCTTDHMTPAHAVQIVGYGHDASVPADYWIVRNS
;
A
#
# COMPACT_ATOMS: atom_id res chain seq x y z
N ARG A 1 -6.01 7.06 -13.22
CA ARG A 1 -5.89 5.62 -12.91
C ARG A 1 -4.42 5.39 -12.62
N CYS A 2 -4.08 4.98 -11.40
CA CYS A 2 -2.71 4.92 -10.91
C CYS A 2 -2.55 3.67 -10.04
N GLY A 3 -1.52 2.86 -10.27
CA GLY A 3 -1.18 1.69 -9.45
C GLY A 3 -0.45 2.08 -8.16
N SER A 4 -1.06 2.96 -7.36
CA SER A 4 -0.47 3.51 -6.12
C SER A 4 -1.05 2.92 -4.84
N CYS A 5 -1.68 1.74 -4.91
CA CYS A 5 -2.23 1.06 -3.73
C CYS A 5 -1.21 0.89 -2.60
N TRP A 6 0.06 0.67 -2.96
CA TRP A 6 1.19 0.65 -2.04
C TRP A 6 1.26 1.93 -1.19
N SER A 7 1.05 3.10 -1.79
CA SER A 7 1.12 4.39 -1.12
C SER A 7 -0.08 4.59 -0.21
N PHE A 8 -1.27 4.18 -0.64
CA PHE A 8 -2.47 4.21 0.20
C PHE A 8 -2.29 3.34 1.44
N SER A 9 -2.02 2.05 1.26
CA SER A 9 -1.88 1.12 2.38
C SER A 9 -0.75 1.53 3.33
N THR A 10 0.37 2.07 2.82
CA THR A 10 1.44 2.61 3.66
C THR A 10 1.00 3.84 4.45
N THR A 11 0.37 4.81 3.77
CA THR A 11 -0.05 6.08 4.38
C THR A 11 -1.13 5.83 5.43
N GLU A 12 -2.17 5.07 5.09
CA GLU A 12 -3.27 4.72 5.99
C GLU A 12 -2.82 3.92 7.20
N SER A 13 -1.76 3.11 7.07
CA SER A 13 -1.16 2.42 8.22
C SER A 13 -0.44 3.40 9.14
N ILE A 14 0.29 4.37 8.60
CA ILE A 14 0.90 5.44 9.39
C ILE A 14 -0.19 6.29 10.09
N GLU A 15 -1.29 6.60 9.40
CA GLU A 15 -2.44 7.32 9.97
C GLU A 15 -3.04 6.55 11.16
N ALA A 16 -3.34 5.26 10.96
CA ALA A 16 -3.93 4.41 11.99
C ALA A 16 -3.03 4.30 13.23
N HIS A 17 -1.75 4.01 13.04
CA HIS A 17 -0.78 3.90 14.13
C HIS A 17 -0.54 5.25 14.83
N THR A 18 -0.60 6.36 14.10
CA THR A 18 -0.56 7.70 14.69
C THR A 18 -1.79 7.97 15.54
N ALA A 19 -2.97 7.62 15.05
CA ALA A 19 -4.23 7.79 15.78
C ALA A 19 -4.26 6.93 17.06
N ILE A 20 -3.81 5.67 16.98
CA ILE A 20 -3.70 4.77 18.14
C ILE A 20 -2.75 5.35 19.19
N LYS A 21 -1.59 5.85 18.77
CA LYS A 21 -0.56 6.36 19.69
C LYS A 21 -0.90 7.72 20.30
N THR A 22 -1.56 8.60 19.54
CA THR A 22 -1.71 10.02 19.91
C THR A 22 -3.15 10.46 20.20
N GLY A 23 -4.13 9.63 19.85
CA GLY A 23 -5.54 9.98 19.86
C GLY A 23 -5.96 10.96 18.75
N LYS A 24 -5.08 11.27 17.79
CA LYS A 24 -5.35 12.20 16.68
C LYS A 24 -5.23 11.49 15.34
N LEU A 25 -6.31 11.51 14.57
CA LEU A 25 -6.30 11.05 13.19
C LEU A 25 -5.94 12.22 12.27
N PHE A 26 -4.91 12.01 11.44
CA PHE A 26 -4.53 12.92 10.38
C PHE A 26 -4.82 12.27 9.04
N SER A 27 -5.24 13.06 8.05
CA SER A 27 -5.26 12.61 6.66
C SER A 27 -3.91 12.98 6.06
N LEU A 28 -3.06 11.99 5.86
CA LEU A 28 -1.70 12.13 5.37
C LEU A 28 -1.67 12.11 3.83
N SER A 29 -0.64 12.73 3.25
CA SER A 29 -0.53 12.83 1.80
C SER A 29 0.02 11.54 1.19
N MET A 30 -0.83 10.82 0.47
CA MET A 30 -0.40 9.73 -0.41
C MET A 30 0.50 10.27 -1.53
N GLN A 31 0.19 11.47 -2.03
CA GLN A 31 0.95 12.09 -3.12
C GLN A 31 2.42 12.35 -2.74
N GLN A 32 2.71 12.68 -1.48
CA GLN A 32 4.07 12.79 -0.99
C GLN A 32 4.85 11.50 -1.25
N MET A 33 4.29 10.33 -0.92
CA MET A 33 4.96 9.07 -1.21
C MET A 33 5.10 8.84 -2.71
N VAL A 34 4.00 8.99 -3.46
CA VAL A 34 3.96 8.74 -4.91
C VAL A 34 4.98 9.60 -5.66
N SER A 35 5.17 10.86 -5.25
CA SER A 35 6.07 11.80 -5.92
C SER A 35 7.52 11.73 -5.45
N CYS A 36 7.77 11.33 -4.20
CA CYS A 36 9.08 11.47 -3.56
C CYS A 36 9.86 10.18 -3.38
N VAL A 37 9.18 9.05 -3.26
CA VAL A 37 9.86 7.77 -3.10
C VAL A 37 10.54 7.40 -4.44
N PRO A 38 11.86 7.16 -4.48
CA PRO A 38 12.59 6.93 -5.72
C PRO A 38 12.22 5.57 -6.31
N ASN A 39 12.48 5.37 -7.59
CA ASN A 39 12.26 4.08 -8.24
C ASN A 39 13.08 2.94 -7.59
N VAL A 40 12.52 1.73 -7.63
CA VAL A 40 13.23 0.50 -7.27
C VAL A 40 13.17 -0.50 -8.41
N THR A 41 14.20 -1.33 -8.51
CA THR A 41 14.25 -2.43 -9.46
C THR A 41 13.98 -3.73 -8.72
N LEU A 42 12.91 -4.42 -9.10
CA LEU A 42 12.58 -5.76 -8.61
C LEU A 42 12.91 -6.78 -9.70
N THR A 43 13.72 -7.78 -9.36
CA THR A 43 13.96 -8.94 -10.23
C THR A 43 13.28 -10.16 -9.63
N LEU A 44 12.22 -10.63 -10.29
CA LEU A 44 11.53 -11.87 -9.95
C LEU A 44 12.12 -13.01 -10.77
N ALA A 45 12.73 -13.99 -10.11
CA ALA A 45 13.17 -15.22 -10.77
C ALA A 45 11.98 -16.18 -10.96
N ASN A 46 12.08 -17.06 -11.95
CA ASN A 46 11.11 -18.14 -12.19
C ASN A 46 9.66 -17.65 -12.44
N PHE A 47 9.51 -16.53 -13.16
CA PHE A 47 8.18 -16.01 -13.48
C PHE A 47 7.46 -16.93 -14.49
N PRO A 48 6.24 -17.41 -14.19
CA PRO A 48 5.45 -18.22 -15.11
C PRO A 48 5.09 -17.46 -16.40
N PRO A 49 4.79 -18.14 -17.52
CA PRO A 49 4.80 -19.60 -17.70
C PRO A 49 6.18 -20.17 -18.05
N ASN A 50 7.17 -19.32 -18.36
CA ASN A 50 8.41 -19.75 -19.01
C ASN A 50 9.62 -19.84 -18.05
N ASN A 51 9.39 -19.72 -16.74
CA ASN A 51 10.43 -19.72 -15.71
C ASN A 51 11.52 -18.66 -15.92
N GLN A 52 11.15 -17.51 -16.49
CA GLN A 52 12.08 -16.45 -16.84
C GLN A 52 12.26 -15.46 -15.70
N SER A 53 13.44 -14.84 -15.62
CA SER A 53 13.64 -13.70 -14.74
C SER A 53 12.98 -12.46 -15.34
N VAL A 54 12.09 -11.83 -14.60
CA VAL A 54 11.44 -10.57 -14.98
C VAL A 54 12.01 -9.47 -14.11
N THR A 55 12.53 -8.43 -14.75
CA THR A 55 12.99 -7.21 -14.09
C THR A 55 11.97 -6.11 -14.32
N GLN A 56 11.43 -5.54 -13.25
CA GLN A 56 10.49 -4.43 -13.29
C GLN A 56 11.04 -3.24 -12.53
N ILE A 57 10.96 -2.05 -13.14
CA ILE A 57 11.16 -0.79 -12.45
C ILE A 57 9.81 -0.39 -11.86
N MET A 58 9.76 -0.27 -10.54
CA MET A 58 8.57 0.09 -9.78
C MET A 58 8.72 1.52 -9.26
N HIS A 59 7.75 2.36 -9.56
CA HIS A 59 7.70 3.75 -9.11
C HIS A 59 6.30 4.32 -9.25
N ALA A 60 5.87 5.15 -8.30
CA ALA A 60 4.63 5.91 -8.39
C ALA A 60 3.40 5.06 -8.78
N CYS A 61 2.92 5.21 -10.02
CA CYS A 61 1.72 4.54 -10.54
C CYS A 61 2.00 3.18 -11.18
N ASP A 62 3.26 2.75 -11.27
CA ASP A 62 3.66 1.44 -11.78
C ASP A 62 3.80 0.40 -10.65
N GLY A 63 3.35 0.75 -9.44
CA GLY A 63 3.52 -0.06 -8.23
C GLY A 63 4.79 0.28 -7.46
N TYR A 64 4.85 -0.20 -6.21
CA TYR A 64 6.02 -0.11 -5.33
C TYR A 64 5.89 -1.09 -4.17
N ILE A 65 6.97 -1.26 -3.40
CA ILE A 65 7.01 -2.11 -2.20
C ILE A 65 6.80 -1.23 -0.95
N PRO A 66 5.72 -1.42 -0.16
CA PRO A 66 5.42 -0.60 1.03
C PRO A 66 6.59 -0.46 2.01
N THR A 67 7.29 -1.54 2.33
CA THR A 67 8.42 -1.53 3.26
C THR A 67 9.61 -0.71 2.76
N SER A 68 9.91 -0.77 1.46
CA SER A 68 10.92 0.09 0.83
C SER A 68 10.53 1.56 0.87
N ALA A 69 9.24 1.87 0.75
CA ALA A 69 8.74 3.24 0.86
C ALA A 69 8.91 3.78 2.29
N ILE A 70 8.57 2.98 3.31
CA ILE A 70 8.78 3.37 4.72
C ILE A 70 10.27 3.58 5.00
N ASN A 71 11.13 2.69 4.52
CA ASN A 71 12.59 2.84 4.63
C ASN A 71 13.07 4.18 4.07
N TYR A 72 12.60 4.57 2.87
CA TYR A 72 12.93 5.86 2.27
C TYR A 72 12.42 7.03 3.10
N VAL A 73 11.18 6.98 3.58
CA VAL A 73 10.62 8.04 4.44
C VAL A 73 11.48 8.23 5.70
N VAL A 74 11.80 7.13 6.39
CA VAL A 74 12.64 7.16 7.60
C VAL A 74 14.04 7.71 7.29
N ALA A 75 14.73 7.17 6.28
CA ALA A 75 16.13 7.47 6.01
C ALA A 75 16.35 8.81 5.31
N ASN A 76 15.48 9.19 4.37
CA ASN A 76 15.70 10.32 3.47
C ASN A 76 14.75 11.49 3.71
N GLN A 77 13.65 11.28 4.44
CA GLN A 77 12.73 12.35 4.83
C GLN A 77 12.72 12.59 6.34
N SER A 78 13.63 11.94 7.08
CA SER A 78 13.68 11.98 8.55
C SER A 78 12.37 11.55 9.20
N GLY A 79 11.70 10.57 8.59
CA GLY A 79 10.40 10.06 9.01
C GLY A 79 9.21 10.99 8.70
N ARG A 80 9.44 12.15 8.10
CA ARG A 80 8.43 13.21 8.00
C ARG A 80 7.36 12.90 6.95
N MET A 81 6.11 12.92 7.39
CA MET A 81 4.92 12.88 6.54
C MET A 81 4.08 14.15 6.73
N THR A 82 3.54 14.64 5.61
CA THR A 82 2.68 15.83 5.51
C THR A 82 1.22 15.42 5.33
N GLN A 83 0.28 16.34 5.47
CA GLN A 83 -1.16 16.07 5.29
C GLN A 83 -1.61 16.20 3.84
N GLU A 84 -2.72 15.53 3.53
CA GLU A 84 -3.34 15.50 2.20
C GLU A 84 -3.66 16.90 1.66
N TRP A 85 -4.09 17.84 2.51
CA TRP A 85 -4.38 19.21 2.08
C TRP A 85 -3.13 20.01 1.68
N GLU A 86 -1.94 19.56 2.07
CA GLU A 86 -0.66 20.21 1.77
C GLU A 86 -0.12 19.74 0.42
N ILE A 87 -0.24 18.44 0.15
CA ILE A 87 0.12 17.83 -1.13
C ILE A 87 -1.04 16.91 -1.55
N PRO A 88 -2.06 17.44 -2.24
CA PRO A 88 -3.24 16.65 -2.61
C PRO A 88 -2.92 15.57 -3.63
N TYR A 89 -3.67 14.47 -3.58
CA TYR A 89 -3.56 13.34 -4.49
C TYR A 89 -4.07 13.66 -5.90
N GLN A 90 -3.24 13.35 -6.91
CA GLN A 90 -3.43 13.78 -8.29
C GLN A 90 -3.57 12.61 -9.28
N SER A 91 -4.06 11.45 -8.85
CA SER A 91 -4.15 10.19 -9.63
C SER A 91 -4.69 10.24 -11.06
N TYR A 92 -5.45 11.26 -11.39
CA TYR A 92 -6.05 11.49 -12.70
C TYR A 92 -5.06 12.13 -13.69
N TRP A 93 -3.94 12.67 -13.19
CA TRP A 93 -2.83 13.21 -13.97
C TRP A 93 -1.65 12.25 -14.11
N ALA A 94 -1.75 10.98 -13.72
CA ALA A 94 -0.67 10.02 -13.94
C ALA A 94 -1.15 8.97 -14.93
N GLN A 95 -1.06 9.27 -16.22
CA GLN A 95 -1.31 8.26 -17.26
C GLN A 95 0.00 7.51 -17.52
N VAL A 96 -0.01 6.20 -17.42
CA VAL A 96 1.19 5.33 -17.42
C VAL A 96 1.76 5.00 -18.81
N ASN A 97 1.31 5.69 -19.86
CA ASN A 97 1.88 5.53 -21.20
C ASN A 97 2.52 6.85 -21.66
N PRO A 98 3.86 6.99 -21.63
CA PRO A 98 4.55 8.15 -22.17
C PRO A 98 4.24 8.45 -23.63
N ALA A 99 3.80 7.45 -24.40
CA ALA A 99 3.35 7.60 -25.78
C ALA A 99 1.88 8.03 -25.91
N SER A 100 1.12 8.12 -24.80
CA SER A 100 -0.24 8.67 -24.81
C SER A 100 -0.18 10.18 -25.05
N PRO A 101 -0.94 10.75 -26.00
CA PRO A 101 -1.05 12.19 -26.17
C PRO A 101 -1.72 12.89 -24.97
N SER A 102 -2.32 12.13 -24.07
CA SER A 102 -2.86 12.61 -22.79
C SER A 102 -1.93 12.31 -21.60
N TYR A 103 -0.70 11.84 -21.87
CA TYR A 103 0.32 11.58 -20.84
C TYR A 103 0.54 12.81 -19.98
N LYS A 104 0.45 12.58 -18.68
CA LYS A 104 0.80 13.55 -17.66
C LYS A 104 1.70 12.77 -16.70
N PRO A 105 2.94 13.24 -16.48
CA PRO A 105 3.86 12.57 -15.57
C PRO A 105 3.37 12.73 -14.13
N THR A 106 3.76 11.77 -13.27
CA THR A 106 3.64 11.98 -11.82
C THR A 106 4.31 13.30 -11.44
N PRO A 107 3.63 14.18 -10.69
CA PRO A 107 4.22 15.42 -10.22
C PRO A 107 5.55 15.16 -9.52
N ALA A 108 6.56 15.96 -9.84
CA ALA A 108 7.84 15.88 -9.16
C ALA A 108 7.68 16.10 -7.65
N CYS A 109 8.51 15.43 -6.87
CA CYS A 109 8.58 15.67 -5.44
C CYS A 109 8.85 17.14 -5.12
N MET A 110 8.15 17.66 -4.11
CA MET A 110 8.46 18.98 -3.55
C MET A 110 9.88 18.97 -2.96
N ASN A 111 10.62 20.05 -3.20
CA ASN A 111 11.96 20.24 -2.65
C ASN A 111 11.89 20.50 -1.13
N ASP A 112 13.01 20.36 -0.42
CA ASP A 112 13.01 20.51 1.04
C ASP A 112 12.55 21.89 1.54
N ALA A 113 12.75 22.95 0.74
CA ALA A 113 12.27 24.29 1.07
C ALA A 113 10.74 24.42 0.99
N GLN A 114 10.08 23.52 0.25
CA GLN A 114 8.63 23.39 0.15
C GLN A 114 8.04 22.45 1.21
N ARG A 115 8.88 21.64 1.88
CA ARG A 115 8.47 20.68 2.94
C ARG A 115 8.52 21.31 4.34
N THR A 116 7.85 22.44 4.53
CA THR A 116 7.93 23.20 5.79
C THR A 116 7.06 22.66 6.92
N PHE A 117 6.20 21.67 6.64
CA PHE A 117 5.24 21.15 7.61
C PHE A 117 5.48 19.66 7.83
N THR A 118 5.64 19.29 9.10
CA THR A 118 5.74 17.89 9.54
C THR A 118 4.54 17.60 10.40
N THR A 119 3.70 16.67 9.97
CA THR A 119 2.54 16.24 10.77
C THR A 119 2.88 15.00 11.59
N VAL A 120 3.56 14.02 10.97
CA VAL A 120 3.93 12.75 11.61
C VAL A 120 5.40 12.46 11.38
N ASN A 121 6.01 11.77 12.35
CA ASN A 121 7.37 11.25 12.28
C ASN A 121 7.36 9.72 12.40
N VAL A 122 7.62 9.03 11.29
CA VAL A 122 7.70 7.57 11.19
C VAL A 122 9.11 7.11 11.55
N THR A 123 9.21 6.10 12.42
CA THR A 123 10.51 5.58 12.87
C THR A 123 10.88 4.24 12.25
N GLY A 124 9.92 3.49 11.69
CA GLY A 124 10.17 2.18 11.10
C GLY A 124 8.88 1.34 10.97
N TYR A 125 9.07 0.04 10.78
CA TYR A 125 8.01 -0.98 10.72
C TYR A 125 8.54 -2.29 11.31
N GLU A 126 7.62 -3.20 11.62
CA GLU A 126 7.89 -4.59 11.97
C GLU A 126 7.32 -5.50 10.88
N MET A 127 8.03 -6.60 10.59
CA MET A 127 7.58 -7.62 9.64
C MET A 127 7.06 -8.83 10.40
N LEU A 128 5.83 -9.23 10.10
CA LEU A 128 5.28 -10.48 10.59
C LEU A 128 5.79 -11.68 9.78
N PRO A 129 5.79 -12.89 10.37
CA PRO A 129 6.01 -14.12 9.61
C PRO A 129 5.04 -14.24 8.42
N ARG A 130 5.54 -14.75 7.30
CA ARG A 130 4.76 -14.85 6.06
C ARG A 130 3.58 -15.81 6.27
N ASN A 131 2.37 -15.33 5.97
CA ASN A 131 1.13 -16.11 5.99
C ASN A 131 0.85 -16.83 7.32
N ASP A 132 1.25 -16.23 8.44
CA ASP A 132 0.91 -16.71 9.77
C ASP A 132 -0.35 -16.01 10.27
N GLN A 133 -1.48 -16.71 10.19
CA GLN A 133 -2.79 -16.17 10.57
C GLN A 133 -2.82 -15.77 12.06
N LEU A 134 -2.24 -16.57 12.96
CA LEU A 134 -2.32 -16.31 14.39
C LEU A 134 -1.54 -15.04 14.75
N GLU A 135 -0.37 -14.84 14.15
CA GLU A 135 0.41 -13.62 14.35
C GLU A 135 -0.29 -12.37 13.78
N VAL A 136 -0.99 -12.51 12.65
CA VAL A 136 -1.81 -11.43 12.07
C VAL A 136 -2.96 -11.06 13.02
N GLU A 137 -3.71 -12.05 13.53
CA GLU A 137 -4.80 -11.81 14.50
C GLU A 137 -4.28 -11.15 15.78
N ASN A 138 -3.21 -11.70 16.35
CA ASN A 138 -2.58 -11.16 17.56
C ASN A 138 -2.09 -9.72 17.36
N THR A 139 -1.47 -9.43 16.21
CA THR A 139 -0.99 -8.08 15.90
C THR A 139 -2.13 -7.09 15.73
N ILE A 140 -3.19 -7.45 15.02
CA ILE A 140 -4.36 -6.59 14.87
C ILE A 140 -5.01 -6.29 16.21
N PHE A 141 -5.11 -7.29 17.09
CA PHE A 141 -5.67 -7.14 18.43
C PHE A 141 -4.82 -6.25 19.35
N THR A 142 -3.49 -6.40 19.30
CA THR A 142 -2.59 -5.75 20.26
C THR A 142 -2.00 -4.43 19.76
N GLN A 143 -1.81 -4.27 18.45
CA GLN A 143 -1.13 -3.13 17.84
C GLN A 143 -2.00 -2.34 16.86
N GLY A 144 -2.96 -3.00 16.21
CA GLY A 144 -3.88 -2.37 15.26
C GLY A 144 -3.60 -2.74 13.79
N PRO A 145 -4.12 -1.95 12.84
CA PRO A 145 -4.12 -2.30 11.43
C PRO A 145 -2.73 -2.53 10.82
N LEU A 146 -2.65 -3.41 9.82
CA LEU A 146 -1.41 -3.75 9.13
C LEU A 146 -1.55 -3.78 7.61
N ILE A 147 -0.43 -3.57 6.94
CA ILE A 147 -0.31 -3.68 5.47
C ILE A 147 -0.22 -5.15 5.10
N THR A 148 -1.01 -5.57 4.11
CA THR A 148 -0.86 -6.89 3.47
C THR A 148 -0.89 -6.76 1.96
N ILE A 149 -0.37 -7.78 1.28
CA ILE A 149 -0.39 -7.89 -0.18
C ILE A 149 -1.30 -9.03 -0.56
N ILE A 150 -2.26 -8.76 -1.44
CA ILE A 150 -3.18 -9.76 -1.99
C ILE A 150 -2.95 -9.92 -3.49
N GLU A 151 -3.35 -11.09 -4.02
CA GLU A 151 -3.58 -11.27 -5.45
C GLU A 151 -4.95 -10.70 -5.82
N VAL A 152 -5.01 -9.93 -6.91
CA VAL A 152 -6.28 -9.42 -7.44
C VAL A 152 -6.72 -10.22 -8.64
N THR A 153 -7.85 -10.90 -8.50
CA THR A 153 -8.46 -11.70 -9.56
C THR A 153 -9.66 -10.97 -10.17
N GLN A 154 -10.22 -11.51 -11.26
CA GLN A 154 -11.42 -10.96 -11.86
C GLN A 154 -12.62 -11.04 -10.90
N SER A 155 -12.69 -12.07 -10.06
CA SER A 155 -13.75 -12.19 -9.05
C SER A 155 -13.61 -11.12 -7.97
N PHE A 156 -12.38 -10.78 -7.55
CA PHE A 156 -12.14 -9.68 -6.60
C PHE A 156 -12.55 -8.33 -7.20
N MET A 157 -12.27 -8.09 -8.48
CA MET A 157 -12.68 -6.86 -9.17
C MET A 157 -14.21 -6.70 -9.29
N ALA A 158 -14.95 -7.80 -9.21
CA ALA A 158 -16.42 -7.82 -9.24
C ALA A 158 -17.06 -7.95 -7.85
N TYR A 159 -16.26 -8.04 -6.78
CA TYR A 159 -16.75 -8.18 -5.43
C TYR A 159 -17.45 -6.89 -4.96
N GLU A 160 -18.65 -7.04 -4.39
CA GLU A 160 -19.46 -5.90 -3.90
C GLU A 160 -19.82 -6.04 -2.41
N ALA A 161 -20.11 -7.26 -1.93
CA ALA A 161 -20.53 -7.50 -0.55
C ALA A 161 -20.37 -8.98 -0.12
N GLY A 162 -20.38 -9.22 1.19
CA GLY A 162 -20.33 -10.55 1.80
C GLY A 162 -18.93 -10.91 2.30
N ILE A 163 -18.64 -12.21 2.40
CA ILE A 163 -17.29 -12.71 2.70
C ILE A 163 -16.69 -13.19 1.38
N PHE A 164 -15.67 -12.49 0.90
CA PHE A 164 -14.96 -12.86 -0.32
C PHE A 164 -14.07 -14.09 -0.06
N ALA A 165 -14.35 -15.19 -0.77
CA ALA A 165 -13.64 -16.46 -0.57
C ALA A 165 -12.39 -16.65 -1.45
N GLY A 166 -12.24 -15.87 -2.52
CA GLY A 166 -11.05 -15.94 -3.39
C GLY A 166 -10.79 -17.30 -4.03
N SER A 167 -11.83 -17.99 -4.53
CA SER A 167 -11.68 -19.34 -5.11
C SER A 167 -10.82 -19.41 -6.36
N ASP A 168 -10.55 -18.27 -6.99
CA ASP A 168 -9.66 -18.11 -8.14
C ASP A 168 -8.30 -17.50 -7.79
N CYS A 169 -8.02 -17.29 -6.50
CA CYS A 169 -6.70 -16.88 -6.00
C CYS A 169 -5.75 -18.08 -5.91
N THR A 170 -4.46 -17.82 -6.02
CA THR A 170 -3.39 -18.78 -5.85
C THR A 170 -2.58 -18.46 -4.58
N THR A 171 -1.98 -19.47 -3.96
CA THR A 171 -1.08 -19.26 -2.80
C THR A 171 0.34 -18.85 -3.21
N ASP A 172 0.69 -19.10 -4.47
CA ASP A 172 2.07 -19.11 -4.95
C ASP A 172 2.35 -18.00 -5.98
N HIS A 173 1.31 -17.38 -6.55
CA HIS A 173 1.44 -16.27 -7.49
C HIS A 173 0.80 -15.00 -6.93
N MET A 174 1.60 -14.16 -6.28
CA MET A 174 1.15 -12.83 -5.82
C MET A 174 0.97 -11.83 -6.98
N THR A 175 0.72 -12.27 -8.22
CA THR A 175 0.65 -11.38 -9.39
C THR A 175 -0.68 -11.56 -10.12
N PRO A 176 -1.48 -10.49 -10.31
CA PRO A 176 -1.19 -9.09 -9.99
C PRO A 176 -1.28 -8.77 -8.48
N ALA A 177 -0.23 -8.15 -7.94
CA ALA A 177 -0.13 -7.78 -6.53
C ALA A 177 -0.88 -6.48 -6.24
N HIS A 178 -1.57 -6.43 -5.10
CA HIS A 178 -2.24 -5.22 -4.63
C HIS A 178 -2.04 -5.07 -3.12
N ALA A 179 -1.65 -3.88 -2.69
CA ALA A 179 -1.48 -3.57 -1.27
C ALA A 179 -2.80 -3.08 -0.68
N VAL A 180 -3.22 -3.69 0.42
CA VAL A 180 -4.43 -3.34 1.17
C VAL A 180 -4.09 -3.29 2.66
N GLN A 181 -5.04 -2.89 3.49
CA GLN A 181 -4.88 -2.83 4.94
C GLN A 181 -5.87 -3.78 5.62
N ILE A 182 -5.38 -4.70 6.44
CA ILE A 182 -6.26 -5.45 7.35
C ILE A 182 -6.50 -4.59 8.58
N VAL A 183 -7.76 -4.26 8.85
CA VAL A 183 -8.17 -3.37 9.95
C VAL A 183 -8.92 -4.10 11.06
N GLY A 184 -9.23 -5.38 10.86
CA GLY A 184 -9.98 -6.19 11.82
C GLY A 184 -10.21 -7.60 11.31
N TYR A 185 -10.83 -8.41 12.14
CA TYR A 185 -11.28 -9.75 11.82
C TYR A 185 -12.53 -10.08 12.63
N GLY A 186 -13.27 -11.10 12.21
CA GLY A 186 -14.49 -11.51 12.88
C GLY A 186 -14.99 -12.88 12.42
N HIS A 187 -16.13 -13.27 12.99
CA HIS A 187 -16.85 -14.50 12.67
C HIS A 187 -18.29 -14.16 12.33
N ASP A 188 -18.80 -14.69 11.22
CA ASP A 188 -20.21 -14.59 10.87
C ASP A 188 -20.90 -15.93 11.20
N ALA A 189 -21.75 -15.94 12.23
CA ALA A 189 -22.45 -17.16 12.62
C ALA A 189 -23.56 -17.57 11.63
N SER A 190 -24.02 -16.66 10.76
CA SER A 190 -25.05 -16.93 9.75
C SER A 190 -24.48 -17.62 8.51
N VAL A 191 -23.22 -17.32 8.19
CA VAL A 191 -22.42 -17.98 7.16
C VAL A 191 -21.16 -18.45 7.86
N PRO A 192 -21.18 -19.63 8.54
CA PRO A 192 -20.25 -20.03 9.61
C PRO A 192 -18.79 -20.02 9.15
N ALA A 193 -18.21 -18.83 9.12
CA ALA A 193 -16.95 -18.52 8.48
C ALA A 193 -16.32 -17.31 9.17
N ASP A 194 -15.00 -17.41 9.32
CA ASP A 194 -14.17 -16.33 9.79
C ASP A 194 -13.81 -15.41 8.61
N TYR A 195 -13.60 -14.13 8.89
CA TYR A 195 -13.28 -13.15 7.86
C TYR A 195 -12.31 -12.08 8.35
N TRP A 196 -11.58 -11.53 7.40
CA TRP A 196 -10.81 -10.30 7.56
C TRP A 196 -11.65 -9.09 7.17
N ILE A 197 -11.54 -8.01 7.93
CA ILE A 197 -12.03 -6.70 7.51
C ILE A 197 -10.86 -6.01 6.81
N VAL A 198 -10.99 -5.80 5.51
CA VAL A 198 -9.94 -5.24 4.66
C VAL A 198 -10.37 -3.89 4.13
N ARG A 199 -9.56 -2.86 4.40
CA ARG A 199 -9.68 -1.55 3.80
C ARG A 199 -8.94 -1.54 2.46
N ASN A 200 -9.67 -1.21 1.41
CA ASN A 200 -9.12 -0.95 0.08
C ASN A 200 -8.83 0.56 -0.09
N SER A 201 -8.08 0.92 -1.13
CA SER A 201 -7.56 2.28 -1.39
C SER A 201 -8.57 3.24 -2.02
#